data_AF-A0A8T1RXQ2-F1
#
_entry.id   AF-A0A8T1RXQ2-F1
#
_cell.length_a   1.000
_cell.length_b   1.000
_cell.length_c   1.000
_cell.angle_alpha   90.00
_cell.angle_beta   90.00
_cell.angle_gamma   90.00
#
_symmetry.space_group_name_H-M   'P 1'
#
loop_
_entity.id
_entity.type
_entity.pdbx_description
1 polymer ?
#
loop_
_entity_poly.entity_id
_entity_poly.type
_entity_poly.pdbx_seq_one_letter_code
_entity_poly.pdbx_strand_id
1 'polypeptide(L)'
;DPCKCFCSGNPLTNSMCCSLNRGTARLKVHVLRGTGLWGDTTSATDAYVRVSFQGQIMETDRIRNNNDPVWSKDLDFGPVTLPVKPELKIEVWDKDLWRDEHLGDCNTYLEVGRSETLTCSLEHGHVEYSYMLECGPNLGGNNCHEYVPVRG
;
A
#
# COMPACT_ATOMS: atom_id res chain seq x y z
N ASP A 1 -23.15 26.80 -15.77
CA ASP A 1 -23.22 27.98 -14.89
C ASP A 1 -21.84 28.15 -14.27
N PRO A 2 -21.06 29.18 -14.67
CA PRO A 2 -19.65 29.32 -14.31
C PRO A 2 -19.41 29.57 -12.81
N CYS A 3 -20.46 29.83 -12.03
CA CYS A 3 -20.39 30.04 -10.58
C CYS A 3 -20.70 28.79 -9.75
N LYS A 4 -21.03 27.65 -10.39
CA LYS A 4 -21.29 26.39 -9.68
C LYS A 4 -20.01 25.58 -9.56
N CYS A 5 -19.50 25.48 -8.33
CA CYS A 5 -18.49 24.49 -7.99
C CYS A 5 -19.14 23.11 -7.98
N PHE A 6 -18.55 22.17 -8.71
CA PHE A 6 -18.93 20.76 -8.67
C PHE A 6 -17.83 19.99 -7.97
N CYS A 7 -18.20 19.13 -7.04
CA CYS A 7 -17.25 18.12 -6.56
C CYS A 7 -16.94 17.21 -7.75
N SER A 8 -15.66 16.87 -7.95
CA SER A 8 -15.35 15.69 -8.75
C SER A 8 -16.08 14.52 -8.11
N GLY A 9 -16.96 13.84 -8.86
CA GLY A 9 -17.73 12.71 -8.37
C GLY A 9 -16.77 11.65 -7.84
N ASN A 10 -16.64 11.59 -6.51
CA ASN A 10 -15.70 10.73 -5.82
C ASN A 10 -16.49 9.96 -4.77
N PRO A 11 -16.38 8.63 -4.70
CA PRO A 11 -17.05 7.82 -3.67
C PRO A 11 -16.69 8.22 -2.22
N LEU A 12 -15.69 9.08 -2.03
CA LEU A 12 -15.23 9.54 -0.73
C LEU A 12 -15.92 10.78 -0.17
N THR A 13 -16.70 11.51 -0.96
CA THR A 13 -17.25 12.81 -0.57
C THR A 13 -18.78 12.88 -0.66
N ASN A 14 -19.39 13.73 0.17
CA ASN A 14 -20.81 14.04 0.11
C ASN A 14 -21.12 15.14 -0.92
N SER A 15 -22.40 15.52 -1.05
CA SER A 15 -22.86 16.58 -1.97
C SER A 15 -22.30 17.97 -1.68
N MET A 16 -21.65 18.17 -0.52
CA MET A 16 -20.95 19.41 -0.13
C MET A 16 -19.43 19.30 -0.29
N CYS A 17 -18.93 18.27 -0.98
CA CYS A 17 -17.51 17.99 -1.19
C CYS A 17 -16.72 17.70 0.09
N CYS A 18 -17.40 17.36 1.19
CA CYS A 18 -16.75 16.97 2.44
C CYS A 18 -16.53 15.47 2.48
N SER A 19 -15.43 15.03 3.09
CA SER A 19 -15.19 13.60 3.35
C SER A 19 -16.35 12.97 4.13
N LEU A 20 -16.76 11.76 3.74
CA LEU A 20 -17.88 11.06 4.37
C LEU A 20 -17.59 10.68 5.82
N ASN A 21 -16.35 10.27 6.12
CA ASN A 21 -15.92 9.84 7.44
C ASN A 21 -14.55 10.45 7.80
N ARG A 22 -14.24 10.54 9.10
CA ARG A 22 -12.85 10.75 9.54
C ARG A 22 -12.00 9.54 9.14
N GLY A 23 -10.73 9.76 8.86
CA GLY A 23 -9.83 8.71 8.37
C GLY A 23 -9.99 8.42 6.88
N THR A 24 -10.92 9.06 6.16
CA THR A 24 -11.01 8.92 4.71
C THR A 24 -9.70 9.34 4.05
N ALA A 25 -9.13 8.44 3.24
CA ALA A 25 -7.88 8.65 2.52
C ALA A 25 -7.87 7.86 1.20
N ARG A 26 -6.87 8.11 0.37
CA ARG A 26 -6.47 7.22 -0.74
C ARG A 26 -5.12 6.61 -0.42
N LEU A 27 -5.02 5.28 -0.59
CA LEU A 27 -3.80 4.53 -0.36
C LEU A 27 -3.30 3.92 -1.67
N LYS A 28 -2.04 4.18 -1.98
CA LYS A 28 -1.32 3.52 -3.07
C LYS A 28 0.01 2.99 -2.54
N VAL A 29 0.30 1.72 -2.78
CA VAL A 29 1.56 1.08 -2.36
C VAL A 29 2.39 0.82 -3.59
N HIS A 30 3.65 1.24 -3.57
CA HIS A 30 4.61 0.98 -4.63
C HIS A 30 5.62 -0.06 -4.17
N VAL A 31 5.58 -1.25 -4.77
CA VAL A 31 6.54 -2.33 -4.46
C VAL A 31 7.71 -2.20 -5.44
N LEU A 32 8.91 -1.90 -4.94
CA LEU A 32 10.07 -1.59 -5.79
C LEU A 32 10.77 -2.88 -6.24
N ARG A 33 11.43 -3.57 -5.31
CA ARG A 33 12.32 -4.71 -5.58
C ARG A 33 12.52 -5.59 -4.35
N GLY A 34 12.98 -6.81 -4.57
CA GLY A 34 13.57 -7.69 -3.56
C GLY A 34 15.07 -7.79 -3.79
N THR A 35 15.82 -8.07 -2.72
CA THR A 35 17.27 -8.29 -2.78
C THR A 35 17.61 -9.49 -1.91
N GLY A 36 18.34 -10.47 -2.47
CA GLY A 36 18.82 -11.65 -1.75
C GLY A 36 17.72 -12.56 -1.21
N LEU A 37 16.58 -12.65 -1.91
CA LEU A 37 15.49 -13.55 -1.56
C LEU A 37 15.89 -15.01 -1.78
N TRP A 38 15.40 -15.90 -0.94
CA TRP A 38 15.67 -17.33 -1.02
C TRP A 38 14.48 -18.15 -0.52
N GLY A 39 13.81 -18.88 -1.42
CA GLY A 39 12.80 -19.91 -1.09
C GLY A 39 13.20 -21.29 -1.62
N ASP A 40 13.49 -21.36 -2.92
CA ASP A 40 13.94 -22.58 -3.57
C ASP A 40 15.31 -23.12 -3.12
N THR A 41 15.41 -24.46 -2.99
CA THR A 41 16.69 -25.14 -2.66
C THR A 41 17.53 -25.53 -3.87
N THR A 42 16.91 -25.65 -5.05
CA THR A 42 17.56 -26.14 -6.28
C THR A 42 17.52 -25.15 -7.46
N SER A 43 16.73 -24.09 -7.33
CA SER A 43 16.56 -22.98 -8.26
C SER A 43 16.69 -21.64 -7.53
N ALA A 44 16.63 -20.54 -8.29
CA ALA A 44 16.42 -19.23 -7.71
C ALA A 44 14.93 -19.01 -7.46
N THR A 45 14.62 -18.11 -6.52
CA THR A 45 13.26 -17.82 -6.04
C THR A 45 12.33 -17.33 -7.16
N ASP A 46 11.09 -17.80 -7.13
CA ASP A 46 9.97 -17.48 -8.03
C ASP A 46 9.03 -16.46 -7.34
N ALA A 47 9.57 -15.29 -6.97
CA ALA A 47 8.98 -14.39 -5.98
C ALA A 47 7.80 -13.51 -6.47
N TYR A 48 6.84 -13.27 -5.57
CA TYR A 48 5.85 -12.20 -5.65
C TYR A 48 5.54 -11.62 -4.25
N VAL A 49 4.97 -10.40 -4.22
CA VAL A 49 4.63 -9.70 -2.98
C VAL A 49 3.12 -9.57 -2.87
N ARG A 50 2.57 -9.97 -1.72
CA ARG A 50 1.17 -9.77 -1.34
C ARG A 50 1.08 -8.64 -0.33
N VAL A 51 0.23 -7.66 -0.61
CA VAL A 51 -0.03 -6.52 0.26
C VAL A 51 -1.47 -6.59 0.74
N SER A 52 -1.66 -6.52 2.06
CA SER A 52 -2.98 -6.62 2.69
C SER A 52 -3.28 -5.38 3.52
N PHE A 53 -4.46 -4.79 3.30
CA PHE A 53 -4.96 -3.65 4.06
C PHE A 53 -6.49 -3.71 4.16
N GLN A 54 -7.03 -3.68 5.38
CA GLN A 54 -8.49 -3.66 5.64
C GLN A 54 -9.28 -4.78 4.93
N GLY A 55 -8.71 -5.98 4.87
CA GLY A 55 -9.33 -7.13 4.19
C GLY A 55 -9.25 -7.08 2.66
N GLN A 56 -8.71 -6.01 2.08
CA GLN A 56 -8.30 -5.98 0.68
C GLN A 56 -6.92 -6.60 0.54
N ILE A 57 -6.72 -7.36 -0.54
CA ILE A 57 -5.46 -8.01 -0.88
C ILE A 57 -5.13 -7.65 -2.32
N MET A 58 -3.91 -7.17 -2.54
CA MET A 58 -3.35 -6.92 -3.87
C MET A 58 -1.98 -7.58 -3.98
N GLU A 59 -1.60 -8.00 -5.17
CA GLU A 59 -0.35 -8.73 -5.39
C GLU A 59 0.43 -8.15 -6.58
N THR A 60 1.75 -8.28 -6.52
CA THR A 60 2.60 -8.05 -7.70
C THR A 60 2.54 -9.24 -8.65
N ASP A 61 3.02 -9.02 -9.87
CA ASP A 61 3.30 -10.12 -10.79
C ASP A 61 4.46 -10.98 -10.24
N ARG A 62 4.43 -12.29 -10.50
CA ARG A 62 5.56 -13.17 -10.19
C ARG A 62 6.74 -12.89 -11.11
N ILE A 63 7.93 -12.81 -10.54
CA ILE A 63 9.19 -12.86 -11.27
C ILE A 63 9.85 -14.20 -11.00
N ARG A 64 10.12 -14.96 -12.06
CA ARG A 64 10.64 -16.32 -11.95
C ARG A 64 12.16 -16.36 -11.84
N ASN A 65 12.67 -17.32 -11.08
CA ASN A 65 14.08 -17.71 -11.01
C ASN A 65 15.02 -16.50 -10.82
N ASN A 66 14.71 -15.64 -9.85
CA ASN A 66 15.49 -14.45 -9.55
C ASN A 66 15.45 -14.11 -8.06
N ASN A 67 16.61 -14.10 -7.41
CA ASN A 67 16.76 -13.74 -6.00
C ASN A 67 16.75 -12.22 -5.76
N ASP A 68 16.91 -11.42 -6.82
CA ASP A 68 16.89 -9.96 -6.80
C ASP A 68 15.81 -9.40 -7.76
N PRO A 69 14.52 -9.73 -7.55
CA PRO A 69 13.44 -9.35 -8.46
C PRO A 69 13.15 -7.84 -8.39
N VAL A 70 12.86 -7.22 -9.54
CA VAL A 70 12.42 -5.81 -9.62
C VAL A 70 11.00 -5.77 -10.16
N TRP A 71 10.03 -5.46 -9.30
CA TRP A 71 8.61 -5.38 -9.69
C TRP A 71 8.24 -3.99 -10.19
N SER A 72 8.71 -2.94 -9.51
CA SER A 72 8.32 -1.53 -9.76
C SER A 72 6.81 -1.36 -10.00
N LYS A 73 6.01 -1.97 -9.13
CA LYS A 73 4.57 -2.14 -9.31
C LYS A 73 3.78 -1.26 -8.35
N ASP A 74 2.82 -0.55 -8.90
CA ASP A 74 1.81 0.18 -8.15
C ASP A 74 0.60 -0.70 -7.83
N LEU A 75 0.25 -0.77 -6.55
CA LEU A 75 -0.95 -1.39 -6.01
C LEU A 75 -1.86 -0.29 -5.45
N ASP A 76 -2.87 0.10 -6.24
CA ASP A 76 -3.82 1.15 -5.86
C ASP A 76 -5.02 0.54 -5.12
N PHE A 77 -4.99 0.64 -3.79
CA PHE A 77 -6.12 0.28 -2.91
C PHE A 77 -7.26 1.30 -3.02
N GLY A 78 -6.99 2.45 -3.65
CA GLY A 78 -7.95 3.49 -3.89
C GLY A 78 -8.48 4.10 -2.59
N PRO A 79 -9.76 4.49 -2.57
CA PRO A 79 -10.49 4.94 -1.38
C PRO A 79 -10.44 3.98 -0.19
N VAL A 80 -9.93 4.45 0.96
CA VAL A 80 -9.91 3.71 2.23
C VAL A 80 -10.39 4.58 3.39
N THR A 81 -10.76 3.95 4.51
CA THR A 81 -11.07 4.66 5.77
C THR A 81 -10.13 4.20 6.86
N LEU A 82 -9.07 4.95 7.12
CA LEU A 82 -8.02 4.61 8.08
C LEU A 82 -8.60 4.40 9.49
N PRO A 83 -8.24 3.30 10.19
CA PRO A 83 -8.44 3.22 11.63
C PRO A 83 -7.40 4.09 12.34
N VAL A 84 -7.56 4.26 13.65
CA VAL A 84 -6.62 5.02 14.51
C VAL A 84 -5.17 4.54 14.34
N LYS A 85 -4.98 3.23 14.16
CA LYS A 85 -3.68 2.59 13.93
C LYS A 85 -3.71 1.82 12.59
N PRO A 86 -3.48 2.48 11.44
CA PRO A 86 -3.62 1.87 10.12
C PRO A 86 -2.43 0.97 9.79
N GLU A 87 -2.60 -0.33 9.97
CA GLU A 87 -1.57 -1.34 9.73
C GLU A 87 -1.64 -1.91 8.32
N LEU A 88 -0.55 -1.79 7.56
CA LEU A 88 -0.33 -2.40 6.26
C LEU A 88 0.54 -3.65 6.43
N LYS A 89 0.07 -4.79 5.92
CA LYS A 89 0.86 -6.04 5.92
C LYS A 89 1.50 -6.25 4.55
N ILE A 90 2.80 -6.53 4.54
CA ILE A 90 3.57 -6.93 3.36
C ILE A 90 4.02 -8.37 3.57
N GLU A 91 3.69 -9.26 2.65
CA GLU A 91 4.08 -10.67 2.69
C GLU A 91 4.84 -11.00 1.39
N VAL A 92 5.93 -11.75 1.52
CA VAL A 92 6.76 -12.18 0.39
C VAL A 92 6.62 -13.68 0.23
N TRP A 93 6.35 -14.10 -1.01
CA TRP A 93 5.99 -15.47 -1.33
C TRP A 93 6.85 -15.99 -2.48
N ASP A 94 7.19 -17.28 -2.42
CA ASP A 94 7.78 -18.04 -3.50
C ASP A 94 6.70 -18.92 -4.16
N LYS A 95 6.67 -18.95 -5.50
CA LYS A 95 5.65 -19.66 -6.26
C LYS A 95 6.11 -21.05 -6.67
N ASP A 96 5.65 -22.04 -5.94
CA ASP A 96 5.86 -23.45 -6.24
C ASP A 96 4.75 -24.11 -7.07
N LEU A 97 5.06 -25.31 -7.59
CA LEU A 97 4.10 -26.14 -8.33
C LEU A 97 2.91 -26.62 -7.49
N TRP A 98 3.13 -26.91 -6.21
CA TRP A 98 2.13 -27.54 -5.34
C TRP A 98 1.53 -26.57 -4.33
N ARG A 99 2.36 -25.73 -3.71
CA ARG A 99 1.93 -24.74 -2.72
C ARG A 99 2.99 -23.67 -2.56
N ASP A 100 2.57 -22.43 -2.73
CA ASP A 100 3.40 -21.25 -2.53
C ASP A 100 3.99 -21.23 -1.12
N GLU A 101 5.30 -21.04 -1.04
CA GLU A 101 6.05 -20.92 0.20
C GLU A 101 6.03 -19.46 0.69
N HIS A 102 5.84 -19.28 1.99
CA HIS A 102 5.88 -17.96 2.62
C HIS A 102 7.31 -17.66 3.09
N LEU A 103 7.96 -16.67 2.49
CA LEU A 103 9.35 -16.30 2.78
C LEU A 103 9.47 -15.33 3.96
N GLY A 104 8.38 -14.68 4.33
CA GLY A 104 8.31 -13.77 5.47
C GLY A 104 7.40 -12.58 5.23
N ASP A 105 7.18 -11.82 6.30
CA ASP A 105 6.28 -10.68 6.30
C ASP A 105 6.72 -9.57 7.25
N CYS A 106 6.18 -8.38 7.04
CA CYS A 106 6.31 -7.25 7.95
C CYS A 106 5.03 -6.41 7.99
N ASN A 107 4.88 -5.69 9.11
CA ASN A 107 3.77 -4.78 9.33
C ASN A 107 4.30 -3.34 9.40
N THR A 108 3.63 -2.43 8.70
CA THR A 108 3.93 -1.00 8.72
C THR A 108 2.70 -0.20 9.13
N TYR A 109 2.89 0.73 10.06
CA TYR A 109 1.86 1.71 10.39
C TYR A 109 1.93 2.89 9.42
N LEU A 110 0.82 3.14 8.74
CA LEU A 110 0.71 4.18 7.72
C LEU A 110 0.58 5.56 8.36
N GLU A 111 1.39 6.49 7.87
CA GLU A 111 1.37 7.89 8.25
C GLU A 111 1.41 8.78 7.01
N VAL A 112 0.63 9.86 7.04
CA VAL A 112 0.60 10.89 5.99
C VAL A 112 1.92 11.64 5.96
N GLY A 113 2.41 11.96 4.75
CA GLY A 113 3.64 12.73 4.57
C GLY A 113 4.93 11.93 4.66
N ARG A 114 4.87 10.62 4.90
CA ARG A 114 6.03 9.74 4.77
C ARG A 114 6.40 9.58 3.30
N SER A 115 7.63 9.94 2.94
CA SER A 115 8.14 9.90 1.56
C SER A 115 9.34 8.97 1.37
N GLU A 116 9.68 8.18 2.39
CA GLU A 116 10.84 7.30 2.39
C GLU A 116 10.52 5.92 1.81
N THR A 117 11.51 5.32 1.16
CA THR A 117 11.51 3.89 0.87
C THR A 117 11.65 3.12 2.19
N LEU A 118 10.81 2.12 2.36
CA LEU A 118 10.75 1.23 3.49
C LEU A 118 11.35 -0.12 3.13
N THR A 119 11.94 -0.77 4.12
CA THR A 119 12.55 -2.07 3.98
C THR A 119 11.84 -3.09 4.85
N CYS A 120 11.38 -4.17 4.22
CA CYS A 120 10.84 -5.36 4.86
C CYS A 120 11.95 -6.41 4.92
N SER A 121 12.64 -6.52 6.06
CA SER A 121 13.70 -7.53 6.24
C SER A 121 13.09 -8.91 6.48
N LEU A 122 13.62 -9.92 5.80
CA LEU A 122 13.19 -11.31 5.89
C LEU A 122 14.31 -12.17 6.52
N GLU A 123 14.08 -13.47 6.66
CA GLU A 123 15.16 -14.41 7.03
C GLU A 123 16.29 -14.38 6.00
N HIS A 124 15.93 -14.31 4.72
CA HIS A 124 16.86 -14.14 3.60
C HIS A 124 16.50 -12.89 2.80
N GLY A 125 17.40 -11.90 2.85
CA GLY A 125 17.26 -10.69 2.06
C GLY A 125 16.19 -9.73 2.61
N HIS A 126 15.66 -8.91 1.71
CA HIS A 126 14.63 -7.92 2.04
C HIS A 126 13.85 -7.48 0.81
N VAL A 127 12.68 -6.87 1.04
CA VAL A 127 11.90 -6.16 0.01
C VAL A 127 11.85 -4.67 0.31
N GLU A 128 12.06 -3.86 -0.72
CA GLU A 128 11.92 -2.41 -0.68
C GLU A 128 10.57 -1.99 -1.26
N TYR A 129 9.85 -1.13 -0.55
CA TYR A 129 8.55 -0.60 -0.97
C TYR A 129 8.37 0.82 -0.45
N SER A 130 7.45 1.58 -1.03
CA SER A 130 6.98 2.85 -0.50
C SER A 130 5.47 2.92 -0.60
N TYR A 131 4.86 3.94 -0.01
CA TYR A 131 3.43 4.17 -0.14
C TYR A 131 3.14 5.66 -0.22
N MET A 132 2.00 5.98 -0.82
CA MET A 132 1.41 7.30 -0.83
C MET A 132 0.07 7.23 -0.10
N LEU A 133 -0.09 8.12 0.87
CA LEU A 133 -1.31 8.26 1.66
C LEU A 133 -1.80 9.70 1.60
N GLU A 134 -2.94 9.90 0.94
CA GLU A 134 -3.54 11.22 0.74
C GLU A 134 -4.85 11.32 1.50
N CYS A 135 -4.96 12.28 2.42
CA CYS A 135 -6.22 12.50 3.13
C CYS A 135 -7.32 12.98 2.20
N GLY A 136 -8.55 12.58 2.51
CA GLY A 136 -9.74 13.12 1.88
C GLY A 136 -9.92 14.62 2.13
N PRO A 137 -10.80 15.29 1.37
CA PRO A 137 -11.05 16.71 1.53
C PRO A 137 -11.41 17.09 2.97
N ASN A 138 -10.81 18.19 3.44
CA ASN A 138 -10.98 18.72 4.80
C ASN A 138 -10.47 17.81 5.93
N LEU A 139 -9.61 16.85 5.62
CA LEU A 139 -8.97 15.98 6.62
C LEU A 139 -7.44 16.19 6.60
N GLY A 140 -6.83 16.00 7.76
CA GLY A 140 -5.39 16.09 7.94
C GLY A 140 -4.91 15.38 9.20
N GLY A 141 -3.73 15.77 9.68
CA GLY A 141 -2.98 15.03 10.69
C GLY A 141 -2.32 13.77 10.12
N ASN A 142 -1.63 13.01 10.97
CA ASN A 142 -0.82 11.87 10.51
C ASN A 142 -1.66 10.68 10.00
N ASN A 143 -2.96 10.62 10.33
CA ASN A 143 -3.85 9.51 9.98
C ASN A 143 -5.22 9.98 9.46
N CYS A 144 -5.34 11.23 8.98
CA CYS A 144 -6.55 11.79 8.37
C CYS A 144 -7.78 11.85 9.30
N HIS A 145 -7.59 11.80 10.62
CA HIS A 145 -8.70 11.92 11.59
C HIS A 145 -8.97 13.35 12.05
N GLU A 146 -8.09 14.29 11.74
CA GLU A 146 -8.23 15.70 12.12
C GLU A 146 -8.99 16.47 11.04
N TYR A 147 -9.92 17.33 11.45
CA TYR A 147 -10.62 18.22 10.52
C TYR A 147 -9.74 19.42 10.19
N VAL A 148 -9.54 19.69 8.91
CA VAL A 148 -8.79 20.84 8.39
C VAL A 148 -9.74 21.69 7.54
N PRO A 149 -10.11 22.90 8.00
CA PRO A 149 -10.97 23.78 7.21
C PRO A 149 -10.31 24.19 5.89
N VAL A 150 -11.11 24.33 4.81
CA VAL A 150 -10.64 24.98 3.59
C VAL A 150 -10.18 26.40 3.94
N ARG A 151 -8.94 26.77 3.57
CA ARG A 151 -8.53 28.17 3.61
C ARG A 151 -9.30 28.91 2.51
N GLY A 152 -10.18 29.82 2.92
CA GLY A 152 -10.95 30.68 2.02
C GLY A 152 -10.10 31.68 1.26
#